data_AF-A0A524PAG7-F1
#
_entry.id   AF-A0A524PAG7-F1
#
_cell.length_a   1.000
_cell.length_b   1.000
_cell.length_c   1.000
_cell.angle_alpha   90.00
_cell.angle_beta   90.00
_cell.angle_gamma   90.00
#
_symmetry.space_group_name_H-M   'P 1'
#
loop_
_entity.id
_entity.type
_entity.pdbx_description
1 polymer ?
#
loop_
_entity_poly.entity_id
_entity_poly.type
_entity_poly.pdbx_seq_one_letter_code
_entity_poly.pdbx_strand_id
1 'polypeptide(L)'
;MALALLPKYGGRLGDALVGLGILRPVELFRAIGDQVRGRLMESFRWRRGEWAVVRGARSHEETFPTGQDPYELLRDAANEAHLEEIESVLEPLHGRVVERCEDGPPLTVFRLVPEWIGVLDSVCGDATLGGILARESASGADLEPVYRALYLGLACGLVRTKVSPSQMPFRESYSA
;
A
#
# COMPACT_ATOMS: atom_id res chain seq x y z
N MET A 1 20.90 -23.20 22.07
CA MET A 1 22.38 -23.16 22.00
C MET A 1 22.91 -21.77 21.62
N ALA A 2 22.42 -21.13 20.53
CA ALA A 2 22.83 -19.77 20.15
C ALA A 2 22.57 -18.69 21.23
N LEU A 3 21.44 -18.77 21.94
CA LEU A 3 21.10 -17.83 23.02
C LEU A 3 22.16 -17.79 24.15
N ALA A 4 22.82 -18.91 24.43
CA ALA A 4 23.85 -18.99 25.47
C ALA A 4 25.17 -18.29 25.07
N LEU A 5 25.35 -17.97 23.77
CA LEU A 5 26.56 -17.35 23.24
C LEU A 5 26.38 -15.86 22.92
N LEU A 6 25.18 -15.31 23.09
CA LEU A 6 24.87 -13.89 22.85
C LEU A 6 25.86 -12.89 23.47
N PRO A 7 26.39 -13.08 24.70
CA PRO A 7 27.36 -12.14 25.26
C PRO A 7 28.62 -11.99 24.42
N LYS A 8 29.05 -13.03 23.69
CA LYS A 8 30.22 -12.99 22.81
C LYS A 8 30.00 -12.20 21.51
N TYR A 9 28.74 -11.99 21.15
CA TYR A 9 28.32 -11.28 19.93
C TYR A 9 27.57 -9.98 20.27
N GLY A 10 27.90 -9.35 21.41
CA GLY A 10 27.31 -8.07 21.81
C GLY A 10 25.79 -8.09 22.02
N GLY A 11 25.20 -9.26 22.29
CA GLY A 11 23.76 -9.43 22.42
C GLY A 11 23.00 -9.52 21.10
N ARG A 12 23.67 -9.46 19.95
CA ARG A 12 23.04 -9.50 18.62
C ARG A 12 22.82 -10.95 18.19
N LEU A 13 21.57 -11.39 18.19
CA LEU A 13 21.20 -12.77 17.82
C LEU A 13 21.59 -13.11 16.38
N GLY A 14 21.43 -12.18 15.44
CA GLY A 14 21.84 -12.36 14.05
C GLY A 14 23.34 -12.68 13.92
N ASP A 15 24.19 -11.90 14.58
CA ASP A 15 25.64 -12.08 14.56
C ASP A 15 26.05 -13.41 15.20
N ALA A 16 25.36 -13.83 16.26
CA ALA A 16 25.58 -15.14 16.87
C ALA A 16 25.21 -16.29 15.93
N LEU A 17 24.09 -16.18 15.19
CA LEU A 17 23.68 -17.22 14.23
C LEU A 17 24.65 -17.31 13.04
N VAL A 18 25.15 -16.17 12.56
CA VAL A 18 26.18 -16.13 11.50
C VAL A 18 27.51 -16.66 12.01
N GLY A 19 27.95 -16.23 13.19
CA GLY A 19 29.21 -16.65 13.80
C GLY A 19 29.27 -18.15 14.14
N LEU A 20 28.10 -18.78 14.35
CA LEU A 20 27.97 -20.23 14.55
C LEU A 20 27.85 -21.02 13.24
N GLY A 21 27.84 -20.36 12.09
CA GLY A 21 27.64 -20.99 10.78
C GLY A 21 26.24 -21.54 10.56
N ILE A 22 25.25 -21.14 11.38
CA ILE A 22 23.85 -21.58 11.26
C ILE A 22 23.15 -20.84 10.11
N LEU A 23 23.50 -19.57 9.90
CA LEU A 23 23.02 -18.74 8.80
C LEU A 23 24.19 -18.12 8.04
N ARG A 24 24.06 -18.00 6.72
CA ARG A 24 24.93 -17.14 5.93
C ARG A 24 24.51 -15.68 6.11
N PRO A 25 25.43 -14.69 6.00
CA PRO A 25 25.07 -13.28 6.13
C PRO A 25 23.92 -12.84 5.23
N VAL A 26 23.89 -13.30 3.96
CA VAL A 26 22.79 -13.03 3.02
C VAL A 26 21.43 -13.55 3.50
N GLU A 27 21.43 -14.71 4.19
CA GLU A 27 20.19 -15.29 4.71
C GLU A 27 19.66 -14.49 5.90
N LEU A 28 20.57 -13.98 6.74
CA LEU A 28 20.20 -13.06 7.82
C LEU A 28 19.57 -11.77 7.27
N PHE A 29 20.17 -11.13 6.27
CA PHE A 29 19.62 -9.91 5.67
C PHE A 29 18.25 -10.13 5.05
N ARG A 30 18.05 -11.24 4.33
CA ARG A 30 16.74 -11.59 3.78
C ARG A 30 15.71 -11.82 4.87
N ALA A 31 16.05 -12.58 5.91
CA ALA A 31 15.14 -12.84 7.02
C ALA A 31 14.72 -11.54 7.75
N ILE A 32 15.66 -10.60 7.94
CA ILE A 32 15.34 -9.28 8.49
C ILE A 32 14.41 -8.51 7.56
N GLY A 33 14.70 -8.49 6.25
CA GLY A 33 13.84 -7.84 5.25
C GLY A 33 12.41 -8.41 5.25
N ASP A 34 12.27 -9.73 5.28
CA ASP A 34 10.98 -10.41 5.35
C ASP A 34 10.25 -10.12 6.66
N GLN A 35 10.97 -10.04 7.79
CA GLN A 35 10.40 -9.67 9.09
C GLN A 35 9.88 -8.21 9.07
N VAL A 36 10.65 -7.27 8.53
CA VAL A 36 10.24 -5.87 8.41
C VAL A 36 9.03 -5.75 7.48
N ARG A 37 9.06 -6.46 6.33
CA ARG A 37 7.89 -6.55 5.43
C ARG A 37 6.67 -7.06 6.16
N GLY A 38 6.81 -8.16 6.91
CA GLY A 38 5.72 -8.77 7.67
C GLY A 38 5.09 -7.80 8.66
N ARG A 39 5.91 -7.05 9.41
CA ARG A 39 5.43 -6.03 10.35
C ARG A 39 4.75 -4.85 9.65
N LEU A 40 5.28 -4.42 8.51
CA LEU A 40 4.64 -3.39 7.70
C LEU A 40 3.29 -3.87 7.14
N MET A 41 3.21 -5.08 6.59
CA MET A 41 1.94 -5.61 6.07
C MET A 41 0.92 -5.86 7.18
N GLU A 42 1.38 -6.29 8.36
CA GLU A 42 0.54 -6.43 9.55
C GLU A 42 -0.16 -5.10 9.92
N SER A 43 0.51 -3.96 9.74
CA SER A 43 -0.08 -2.66 10.09
C SER A 43 -1.28 -2.29 9.21
N PHE A 44 -1.31 -2.73 7.95
CA PHE A 44 -2.45 -2.55 7.05
C PHE A 44 -3.66 -3.44 7.41
N ARG A 45 -3.46 -4.44 8.28
CA ARG A 45 -4.54 -5.28 8.85
C ARG A 45 -5.04 -4.74 10.20
N TRP A 46 -4.50 -3.63 10.69
CA TRP A 46 -4.96 -3.05 11.96
C TRP A 46 -6.36 -2.43 11.80
N ARG A 47 -7.32 -2.91 12.59
CA ARG A 47 -8.67 -2.31 12.69
C ARG A 47 -8.74 -1.10 13.62
N ARG A 48 -7.71 -0.91 14.45
CA ARG A 48 -7.60 0.19 15.43
C ARG A 48 -6.13 0.56 15.60
N GLY A 49 -5.87 1.85 15.73
CA GLY A 49 -4.53 2.40 15.86
C GLY A 49 -4.31 3.53 14.86
N GLU A 50 -3.21 4.26 15.03
CA GLU A 50 -2.87 5.38 14.18
C GLU A 50 -1.40 5.30 13.78
N TRP A 51 -1.12 5.71 12.55
CA TRP A 51 0.22 5.97 12.06
C TRP A 51 0.34 7.45 11.73
N ALA A 52 1.46 8.04 12.10
CA ALA A 52 1.75 9.44 11.79
C ALA A 52 3.14 9.56 11.19
N VAL A 53 3.24 10.32 10.09
CA VAL A 53 4.53 10.76 9.56
C VAL A 53 4.91 12.05 10.28
N VAL A 54 5.92 11.97 11.13
CA VAL A 54 6.46 13.13 11.85
C VAL A 54 7.57 13.76 11.02
N ARG A 55 7.31 14.95 10.46
CA ARG A 55 8.32 15.67 9.65
C ARG A 55 9.57 15.93 10.47
N GLY A 56 10.72 15.62 9.88
CA GLY A 56 12.03 15.83 10.50
C GLY A 56 12.42 14.77 11.53
N ALA A 57 11.52 13.87 11.94
CA ALA A 57 11.89 12.74 12.77
C ALA A 57 12.83 11.81 11.98
N ARG A 58 13.93 11.40 12.61
CA ARG A 58 14.85 10.39 12.10
C ARG A 58 14.98 9.29 13.13
N SER A 59 15.07 8.05 12.66
CA SER A 59 15.46 6.95 13.55
C SER A 59 16.89 7.17 14.02
N HIS A 60 17.13 7.01 15.32
CA HIS A 60 18.48 6.94 15.88
C HIS A 60 19.09 5.53 15.77
N GLU A 61 18.30 4.56 15.31
CA GLU A 61 18.72 3.19 15.05
C GLU A 61 19.39 3.06 13.68
N GLU A 62 20.28 2.08 13.55
CA GLU A 62 20.93 1.74 12.29
C GLU A 62 19.89 1.27 11.26
N THR A 63 19.76 2.00 10.14
CA THR A 63 18.80 1.68 9.07
C THR A 63 19.47 0.85 7.98
N PHE A 64 18.81 -0.23 7.56
CA PHE A 64 19.27 -1.07 6.45
C PHE A 64 18.30 -0.98 5.27
N PRO A 65 18.79 -0.86 4.02
CA PRO A 65 17.94 -0.94 2.84
C PRO A 65 17.26 -2.30 2.77
N THR A 66 15.94 -2.34 2.77
CA THR A 66 15.18 -3.60 2.70
C THR A 66 15.07 -4.15 1.27
N GLY A 67 15.45 -3.36 0.26
CA GLY A 67 15.36 -3.74 -1.16
C GLY A 67 13.92 -3.88 -1.67
N GLN A 68 12.95 -3.35 -0.93
CA GLN A 68 11.54 -3.46 -1.27
C GLN A 68 11.12 -2.35 -2.24
N ASP A 69 10.38 -2.72 -3.28
CA ASP A 69 9.79 -1.75 -4.19
C ASP A 69 8.58 -1.08 -3.53
N PRO A 70 8.53 0.27 -3.45
CA PRO A 70 7.46 0.98 -2.75
C PRO A 70 6.09 0.80 -3.43
N TYR A 71 6.03 0.66 -4.75
CA TYR A 71 4.75 0.50 -5.47
C TYR A 71 4.19 -0.91 -5.30
N GLU A 72 5.06 -1.93 -5.31
CA GLU A 72 4.66 -3.30 -4.96
C GLU A 72 4.18 -3.38 -3.50
N LEU A 73 4.84 -2.66 -2.58
CA LEU A 73 4.38 -2.57 -1.19
C LEU A 73 2.99 -1.94 -1.07
N LEU A 74 2.68 -0.90 -1.83
CA LEU A 74 1.35 -0.28 -1.82
C LEU A 74 0.29 -1.21 -2.43
N ARG A 75 0.60 -1.92 -3.52
CA ARG A 75 -0.27 -2.97 -4.06
C ARG A 75 -0.55 -4.02 -3.00
N ASP A 76 0.50 -4.55 -2.36
CA ASP A 76 0.38 -5.61 -1.37
C ASP A 76 -0.41 -5.13 -0.14
N ALA A 77 -0.19 -3.89 0.30
CA ALA A 77 -0.98 -3.26 1.35
C ALA A 77 -2.47 -3.18 1.02
N ALA A 78 -2.83 -2.76 -0.20
CA ALA A 78 -4.22 -2.75 -0.66
C ALA A 78 -4.82 -4.15 -0.75
N ASN A 79 -4.00 -5.19 -0.98
CA ASN A 79 -4.42 -6.58 -0.98
C ASN A 79 -4.56 -7.16 0.45
N GLU A 80 -3.79 -6.65 1.41
CA GLU A 80 -3.78 -7.12 2.80
C GLU A 80 -4.85 -6.43 3.67
N ALA A 81 -5.29 -5.24 3.30
CA ALA A 81 -6.33 -4.51 4.00
C ALA A 81 -7.65 -5.31 4.02
N HIS A 82 -8.39 -5.18 5.13
CA HIS A 82 -9.71 -5.77 5.28
C HIS A 82 -10.68 -5.15 4.27
N LEU A 83 -11.43 -5.99 3.55
CA LEU A 83 -12.38 -5.52 2.53
C LEU A 83 -13.42 -4.55 3.11
N GLU A 84 -13.95 -4.83 4.31
CA GLU A 84 -14.89 -3.97 5.02
C GLU A 84 -14.36 -2.54 5.25
N GLU A 85 -13.06 -2.41 5.53
CA GLU A 85 -12.41 -1.10 5.72
C GLU A 85 -12.27 -0.37 4.37
N ILE A 86 -11.93 -1.11 3.31
CA ILE A 86 -11.88 -0.58 1.94
C ILE A 86 -13.27 -0.07 1.52
N GLU A 87 -14.31 -0.89 1.69
CA GLU A 87 -15.69 -0.53 1.40
C GLU A 87 -16.10 0.72 2.18
N SER A 88 -15.81 0.77 3.48
CA SER A 88 -16.11 1.93 4.32
C SER A 88 -15.40 3.21 3.85
N VAL A 89 -14.17 3.12 3.33
CA VAL A 89 -13.44 4.27 2.78
C VAL A 89 -14.04 4.73 1.45
N LEU A 90 -14.54 3.79 0.63
CA LEU A 90 -15.07 4.08 -0.70
C LEU A 90 -16.54 4.52 -0.68
N GLU A 91 -17.31 4.13 0.34
CA GLU A 91 -18.75 4.41 0.46
C GLU A 91 -19.08 5.92 0.34
N PRO A 92 -18.39 6.86 1.01
CA PRO A 92 -18.66 8.30 0.84
C PRO A 92 -18.42 8.81 -0.59
N LEU A 93 -17.68 8.05 -1.40
CA LEU A 93 -17.33 8.39 -2.78
C LEU A 93 -18.23 7.67 -3.80
N HIS A 94 -19.19 6.85 -3.36
CA HIS A 94 -20.01 6.01 -4.23
C HIS A 94 -20.70 6.79 -5.36
N GLY A 95 -21.27 7.95 -5.06
CA GLY A 95 -21.93 8.83 -6.03
C GLY A 95 -20.98 9.71 -6.87
N ARG A 96 -19.67 9.65 -6.65
CA ARG A 96 -18.68 10.53 -7.32
C ARG A 96 -18.24 9.94 -8.64
N VAL A 97 -18.18 10.78 -9.68
CA VAL A 97 -17.57 10.41 -10.97
C VAL A 97 -16.08 10.22 -10.78
N VAL A 98 -15.53 9.12 -11.29
CA VAL A 98 -14.12 8.76 -11.16
C VAL A 98 -13.45 8.86 -12.52
N GLU A 99 -12.29 9.50 -12.58
CA GLU A 99 -11.50 9.65 -13.80
C GLU A 99 -10.06 9.17 -13.61
N ARG A 100 -9.42 8.76 -14.70
CA ARG A 100 -7.99 8.44 -14.73
C ARG A 100 -7.13 9.67 -14.51
N CYS A 101 -6.01 9.46 -13.82
CA CYS A 101 -4.99 10.47 -13.63
C CYS A 101 -3.77 10.13 -14.48
N GLU A 102 -3.44 11.00 -15.43
CA GLU A 102 -2.28 10.84 -16.31
C GLU A 102 -0.97 11.27 -15.63
N ASP A 103 -1.05 12.11 -14.60
CA ASP A 103 0.12 12.63 -13.87
C ASP A 103 0.67 11.64 -12.82
N GLY A 104 0.01 10.49 -12.65
CA GLY A 104 0.38 9.46 -11.69
C GLY A 104 1.50 8.52 -12.18
N PRO A 105 2.04 7.67 -11.28
CA PRO A 105 2.96 6.62 -11.68
C PRO A 105 2.30 5.64 -12.67
N PRO A 106 3.04 5.13 -13.68
CA PRO A 106 2.48 4.20 -14.66
C PRO A 106 2.09 2.88 -13.99
N LEU A 107 0.96 2.29 -14.38
CA LEU A 107 0.44 1.05 -13.75
C LEU A 107 1.45 -0.11 -13.69
N THR A 108 2.37 -0.15 -14.66
CA THR A 108 3.39 -1.20 -14.78
C THR A 108 4.33 -1.27 -13.59
N VAL A 109 4.58 -0.16 -12.88
CA VAL A 109 5.48 -0.14 -11.71
C VAL A 109 4.89 -0.86 -10.49
N PHE A 110 3.55 -0.95 -10.40
CA PHE A 110 2.88 -1.65 -9.32
C PHE A 110 2.84 -3.17 -9.52
N ARG A 111 3.14 -3.66 -10.74
CA ARG A 111 3.01 -5.07 -11.13
C ARG A 111 1.65 -5.66 -10.70
N LEU A 112 0.57 -4.99 -11.09
CA LEU A 112 -0.79 -5.39 -10.75
C LEU A 112 -1.19 -6.68 -11.47
N VAL A 113 -2.14 -7.39 -10.87
CA VAL A 113 -2.82 -8.51 -11.53
C VAL A 113 -3.75 -7.99 -12.65
N PRO A 114 -4.00 -8.77 -13.72
CA PRO A 114 -4.77 -8.32 -14.88
C PRO A 114 -6.16 -7.77 -14.54
N GLU A 115 -6.82 -8.31 -13.53
CA GLU A 115 -8.14 -7.91 -13.08
C GLU A 115 -8.14 -6.45 -12.59
N TRP A 116 -7.12 -6.06 -11.82
CA TRP A 116 -7.01 -4.69 -11.30
C TRP A 116 -6.68 -3.70 -12.42
N ILE A 117 -5.83 -4.12 -13.37
CA ILE A 117 -5.50 -3.34 -14.56
C ILE A 117 -6.78 -3.09 -15.36
N GLY A 118 -7.58 -4.13 -15.62
CA GLY A 118 -8.85 -4.01 -16.35
C GLY A 118 -9.83 -3.06 -15.69
N VAL A 119 -10.00 -3.15 -14.35
CA VAL A 119 -10.85 -2.24 -13.59
C VAL A 119 -10.37 -0.80 -13.75
N LEU A 120 -9.08 -0.55 -13.52
CA LEU A 120 -8.53 0.80 -13.65
C LEU A 120 -8.65 1.30 -15.10
N ASP A 121 -8.34 0.49 -16.11
CA ASP A 121 -8.41 0.86 -17.54
C ASP A 121 -9.84 1.19 -17.98
N SER A 122 -10.85 0.62 -17.30
CA SER A 122 -12.27 0.93 -17.55
C SER A 122 -12.73 2.30 -17.04
N VAL A 123 -11.88 3.01 -16.27
CA VAL A 123 -12.22 4.31 -15.68
C VAL A 123 -12.03 5.42 -16.71
N CYS A 124 -13.13 5.88 -17.31
CA CYS A 124 -13.10 6.86 -18.42
C CYS A 124 -13.57 8.28 -18.02
N GLY A 125 -13.92 8.53 -16.76
CA GLY A 125 -14.38 9.85 -16.30
C GLY A 125 -15.86 10.15 -16.56
N ASP A 126 -16.66 9.15 -16.96
CA ASP A 126 -18.08 9.24 -17.27
C ASP A 126 -18.97 8.44 -16.30
N ALA A 127 -18.38 7.48 -15.57
CA ALA A 127 -19.08 6.66 -14.58
C ALA A 127 -18.77 7.10 -13.14
N THR A 128 -19.77 6.93 -12.26
CA THR A 128 -19.56 7.02 -10.82
C THR A 128 -18.86 5.78 -10.28
N LEU A 129 -18.23 5.88 -9.10
CA LEU A 129 -17.66 4.73 -8.40
C LEU A 129 -18.70 3.61 -8.25
N GLY A 130 -19.91 3.96 -7.81
CA GLY A 130 -21.04 3.05 -7.72
C GLY A 130 -21.50 2.49 -9.06
N GLY A 131 -21.45 3.29 -10.13
CA GLY A 131 -21.76 2.85 -11.49
C GLY A 131 -20.78 1.79 -12.00
N ILE A 132 -19.49 1.93 -11.68
CA ILE A 132 -18.47 0.92 -11.98
C ILE A 132 -18.77 -0.37 -11.23
N LEU A 133 -18.99 -0.30 -9.91
CA LEU A 133 -19.33 -1.46 -9.08
C LEU A 133 -20.60 -2.17 -9.55
N ALA A 134 -21.66 -1.42 -9.89
CA ALA A 134 -22.92 -1.97 -10.39
C ALA A 134 -22.74 -2.68 -11.74
N ARG A 135 -21.90 -2.14 -12.62
CA ARG A 135 -21.58 -2.77 -13.92
C ARG A 135 -20.86 -4.11 -13.73
N GLU A 136 -19.85 -4.15 -12.86
CA GLU A 136 -19.12 -5.40 -12.56
C GLU A 136 -20.00 -6.40 -11.79
N SER A 137 -20.90 -5.93 -10.93
CA SER A 137 -21.86 -6.80 -10.24
C SER A 137 -22.85 -7.44 -11.22
N ALA A 138 -23.33 -6.67 -12.21
CA ALA A 138 -24.25 -7.15 -13.24
C ALA A 138 -23.63 -8.19 -14.18
N SER A 139 -22.30 -8.20 -14.36
CA SER A 139 -21.58 -9.24 -15.11
C SER A 139 -21.40 -10.53 -14.31
N GLY A 140 -21.78 -10.54 -13.03
CA GLY A 140 -21.59 -11.67 -12.11
C GLY A 140 -20.15 -11.83 -11.63
N ALA A 141 -19.31 -10.80 -11.80
CA ALA A 141 -17.92 -10.81 -11.36
C ALA A 141 -17.81 -10.68 -9.84
N ASP A 142 -16.71 -11.19 -9.28
CA ASP A 142 -16.31 -10.89 -7.91
C ASP A 142 -15.95 -9.40 -7.79
N LEU A 143 -16.52 -8.72 -6.78
CA LEU A 143 -16.30 -7.30 -6.55
C LEU A 143 -15.07 -7.00 -5.71
N GLU A 144 -14.51 -7.99 -4.99
CA GLU A 144 -13.34 -7.76 -4.15
C GLU A 144 -12.14 -7.20 -4.96
N PRO A 145 -11.78 -7.75 -6.14
CA PRO A 145 -10.73 -7.16 -6.98
C PRO A 145 -11.06 -5.73 -7.44
N VAL A 146 -12.35 -5.43 -7.66
CA VAL A 146 -12.82 -4.10 -8.10
C VAL A 146 -12.65 -3.08 -6.99
N TYR A 147 -13.08 -3.42 -5.77
CA TYR A 147 -12.89 -2.57 -4.59
C TYR A 147 -11.41 -2.30 -4.31
N ARG A 148 -10.57 -3.35 -4.32
CA ARG A 148 -9.12 -3.20 -4.06
C ARG A 148 -8.43 -2.36 -5.13
N ALA A 149 -8.77 -2.56 -6.40
CA ALA A 149 -8.22 -1.77 -7.50
C ALA A 149 -8.61 -0.29 -7.39
N LEU A 150 -9.89 0.02 -7.13
CA LEU A 150 -10.36 1.40 -6.95
C LEU A 150 -9.75 2.08 -5.72
N TYR A 151 -9.62 1.34 -4.61
CA TYR A 151 -8.97 1.82 -3.40
C TYR A 151 -7.49 2.17 -3.63
N LEU A 152 -6.71 1.24 -4.20
CA LEU A 152 -5.33 1.50 -4.58
C LEU A 152 -5.25 2.69 -5.52
N GLY A 153 -6.13 2.73 -6.52
CA GLY A 153 -6.16 3.76 -7.53
C GLY A 153 -6.37 5.16 -6.95
N LEU A 154 -7.29 5.31 -6.01
CA LEU A 154 -7.53 6.58 -5.31
C LEU A 154 -6.37 6.93 -4.37
N ALA A 155 -5.89 5.96 -3.58
CA ALA A 155 -4.81 6.17 -2.61
C ALA A 155 -3.48 6.57 -3.26
N CYS A 156 -3.20 6.02 -4.45
CA CYS A 156 -1.96 6.27 -5.20
C CYS A 156 -2.11 7.33 -6.30
N GLY A 157 -3.28 7.96 -6.43
CA GLY A 157 -3.54 8.98 -7.46
C GLY A 157 -3.50 8.46 -8.89
N LEU A 158 -3.83 7.18 -9.11
CA LEU A 158 -4.02 6.57 -10.44
C LEU A 158 -5.40 6.91 -11.01
N VAL A 159 -6.36 7.08 -10.11
CA VAL A 159 -7.68 7.66 -10.39
C VAL A 159 -7.96 8.75 -9.37
N ARG A 160 -8.88 9.64 -9.72
CA ARG A 160 -9.37 10.69 -8.81
C ARG A 160 -10.87 10.88 -8.98
N THR A 161 -11.51 11.40 -7.95
CA THR A 161 -12.90 11.83 -8.06
C THR A 161 -12.95 13.20 -8.75
N LYS A 162 -13.86 13.37 -9.70
CA LYS A 162 -14.14 14.69 -10.28
C LYS A 162 -14.72 15.58 -9.18
N VAL A 163 -14.02 16.67 -8.90
CA VAL A 163 -14.54 17.73 -8.05
C VAL A 163 -15.58 18.49 -8.88
N SER A 164 -16.84 18.47 -8.45
CA SER A 164 -17.84 19.34 -9.06
C SER A 164 -17.39 20.81 -8.89
N PRO A 165 -17.53 21.70 -9.88
CA PRO A 165 -17.06 23.09 -9.77
C PRO A 165 -17.56 23.84 -8.52
N SER A 166 -18.72 23.44 -7.97
CA SER A 166 -19.29 23.96 -6.72
C SER A 166 -18.55 23.55 -5.44
N GLN A 167 -17.57 22.66 -5.54
CA GLN A 167 -16.77 22.12 -4.42
C GLN A 167 -15.28 22.39 -4.56
N MET A 168 -14.83 23.26 -5.49
CA MET A 168 -13.46 23.75 -5.44
C MET A 168 -13.27 24.55 -4.15
N PRO A 169 -12.44 24.10 -3.19
CA PRO A 169 -11.94 25.02 -2.19
C PRO A 169 -11.11 26.05 -2.94
N PHE A 170 -11.39 27.33 -2.71
CA PHE A 170 -10.64 28.46 -3.22
C PHE A 170 -9.14 28.12 -3.12
N ARG A 171 -8.43 28.14 -4.26
CA ARG A 171 -6.97 28.01 -4.29
C ARG A 171 -6.39 29.16 -3.46
N GLU A 172 -5.98 28.88 -2.24
CA GLU A 172 -5.06 29.78 -1.54
C GLU A 172 -3.68 29.61 -2.20
N SER A 173 -3.31 30.68 -2.89
CA SER A 173 -2.00 30.93 -3.47
C SER A 173 -0.92 30.73 -2.43
N TYR A 174 -0.07 29.72 -2.58
CA TYR A 174 1.24 29.71 -1.92
C TYR A 174 2.18 30.60 -2.74
N SER A 175 2.38 31.83 -2.26
CA SER A 175 3.49 32.67 -2.67
C SER A 175 4.79 32.16 -2.03
N ALA A 176 5.78 31.95 -2.90
CA ALA A 176 7.24 31.89 -2.71
C ALA A 176 7.80 30.97 -1.60
#